data_AF-A0A524GZ96-F1
#
_entry.id   AF-A0A524GZ96-F1
#
_cell.length_a   1.000
_cell.length_b   1.000
_cell.length_c   1.000
_cell.angle_alpha   90.00
_cell.angle_beta   90.00
_cell.angle_gamma   90.00
#
_symmetry.space_group_name_H-M   'P 1'
#
loop_
_entity.id
_entity.type
_entity.pdbx_description
1 polymer ?
#
loop_
_entity_poly.entity_id
_entity_poly.type
_entity_poly.pdbx_seq_one_letter_code
_entity_poly.pdbx_strand_id
1 'polypeptide(L)'
;MTKIVFSVLSMLIITSLAADAPAVYAQRSPADFAGEPDKTMATAHESFVKKDMGKAADQIGKAADYVKEEAGKVAKGSKEGVKKAGEELGKLGQGVKKGAVKSADELNKTFGKVDHELAKAWHKTADEAKESGKDSSDALKKAGASLEGAAKWSGNQLKEGAQSSVEAVKKVGKATAKGVKAGTEEVNKWYKGIGEGIEDLGRKL
;
A
#
# COMPACT_ATOMS: atom_id res chain seq x y z
N MET A 1 37.25 -28.38 42.19
CA MET A 1 36.73 -27.91 40.89
C MET A 1 35.21 -27.94 41.02
N THR A 2 34.40 -26.89 40.94
CA THR A 2 34.56 -25.49 40.52
C THR A 2 33.38 -24.72 41.17
N LYS A 3 33.65 -23.55 41.75
CA LYS A 3 32.64 -22.61 42.24
C LYS A 3 31.98 -21.92 41.05
N ILE A 4 30.66 -21.69 41.06
CA ILE A 4 30.06 -20.42 40.59
C ILE A 4 28.86 -20.07 41.48
N VAL A 5 29.03 -18.98 42.23
CA VAL A 5 27.99 -18.16 42.85
C VAL A 5 27.63 -17.09 41.83
N PHE A 6 26.35 -16.79 41.58
CA PHE A 6 25.90 -15.41 41.34
C PHE A 6 24.42 -15.27 41.68
N SER A 7 24.20 -14.46 42.72
CA SER A 7 22.96 -13.80 43.08
C SER A 7 22.80 -12.52 42.24
N VAL A 8 21.60 -11.94 42.32
CA VAL A 8 21.21 -10.57 41.94
C VAL A 8 20.77 -10.41 40.47
N LEU A 9 19.48 -10.21 40.22
CA LEU A 9 18.88 -8.87 40.15
C LEU A 9 17.45 -8.92 39.60
N SER A 10 16.55 -8.26 40.32
CA SER A 10 15.20 -7.80 39.96
C SER A 10 14.86 -7.79 38.47
N MET A 11 13.89 -8.62 38.07
CA MET A 11 13.12 -8.39 36.86
C MET A 11 11.79 -7.77 37.26
N LEU A 12 11.72 -6.45 37.10
CA LEU A 12 10.52 -5.63 37.19
C LEU A 12 9.49 -6.19 36.19
N ILE A 13 8.48 -6.89 36.69
CA ILE A 13 7.28 -7.21 35.92
C ILE A 13 6.50 -5.89 35.82
N ILE A 14 6.75 -5.14 34.74
CA ILE A 14 5.87 -4.04 34.35
C ILE A 14 4.62 -4.69 33.76
N THR A 15 3.63 -4.95 34.61
CA THR A 15 2.26 -5.16 34.17
C THR A 15 1.72 -3.81 33.69
N SER A 16 1.93 -3.48 32.43
CA SER A 16 1.16 -2.42 31.77
C SER A 16 -0.13 -3.01 31.22
N LEU A 17 -1.20 -2.88 32.02
CA LEU A 17 -2.58 -2.92 31.56
C LEU A 17 -2.78 -1.82 30.52
N ALA A 18 -3.04 -2.19 29.27
CA ALA A 18 -3.80 -1.40 28.31
C ALA A 18 -4.15 -2.26 27.09
N ALA A 19 -5.44 -2.48 26.86
CA ALA A 19 -6.11 -2.26 25.58
C ALA A 19 -7.30 -3.22 25.38
N ASP A 20 -8.49 -2.77 25.77
CA ASP A 20 -9.70 -3.10 25.02
C ASP A 20 -9.87 -2.04 23.92
N ALA A 21 -8.98 -2.10 22.93
CA ALA A 21 -9.21 -1.51 21.61
C ALA A 21 -9.09 -2.69 20.63
N PRO A 22 -10.06 -2.91 19.73
CA PRO A 22 -10.01 -4.06 18.83
C PRO A 22 -8.68 -4.04 18.06
N ALA A 23 -7.90 -5.10 18.26
CA ALA A 23 -6.53 -5.30 17.81
C ALA A 23 -6.35 -5.38 16.27
N VAL A 24 -7.27 -4.83 15.50
CA VAL A 24 -7.30 -4.90 14.02
C VAL A 24 -6.69 -3.66 13.38
N TYR A 25 -6.47 -2.58 14.14
CA TYR A 25 -5.91 -1.31 13.64
C TYR A 25 -4.48 -1.01 14.12
N ALA A 26 -3.91 -1.88 14.96
CA ALA A 26 -2.58 -1.70 15.52
C ALA A 26 -1.51 -2.26 14.56
N GLN A 27 -0.58 -1.39 14.16
CA GLN A 27 0.56 -1.59 13.26
C GLN A 27 0.25 -1.62 11.75
N ARG A 28 0.11 -0.42 11.18
CA ARG A 28 0.55 -0.13 9.81
C ARG A 28 1.85 0.64 9.90
N SER A 29 2.95 -0.08 10.06
CA SER A 29 4.29 0.51 10.07
C SER A 29 4.71 0.85 8.64
N PRO A 30 5.50 1.92 8.41
CA PRO A 30 6.13 2.13 7.11
C PRO A 30 6.96 0.93 6.61
N ALA A 31 7.43 0.07 7.52
CA ALA A 31 8.16 -1.15 7.17
C ALA A 31 7.28 -2.23 6.50
N ASP A 32 5.96 -2.17 6.67
CA ASP A 32 5.02 -3.16 6.12
C ASP A 32 4.74 -2.96 4.63
N PHE A 33 5.25 -1.85 4.06
CA PHE A 33 5.02 -1.45 2.68
C PHE A 33 6.32 -1.42 1.87
N ALA A 34 6.26 -1.95 0.65
CA ALA A 34 7.43 -2.14 -0.18
C ALA A 34 7.88 -0.86 -0.92
N GLY A 35 6.98 0.09 -1.16
CA GLY A 35 7.24 1.26 -1.99
C GLY A 35 6.35 2.47 -1.68
N GLU A 36 6.47 3.49 -2.51
CA GLU A 36 5.62 4.68 -2.48
C GLU A 36 4.33 4.44 -3.30
N PRO A 37 3.22 5.14 -2.98
CA PRO A 37 3.08 6.15 -1.93
C PRO A 37 2.86 5.58 -0.53
N ASP A 38 2.69 4.26 -0.42
CA ASP A 38 2.32 3.54 0.81
C ASP A 38 3.23 3.83 2.01
N LYS A 39 4.55 3.85 1.83
CA LYS A 39 5.51 4.17 2.90
C LYS A 39 5.28 5.57 3.47
N THR A 40 5.06 6.54 2.60
CA THR A 40 4.75 7.91 2.97
C THR A 40 3.39 8.00 3.66
N MET A 41 2.37 7.31 3.14
CA MET A 41 1.03 7.20 3.76
C MET A 41 1.10 6.57 5.16
N ALA A 42 1.90 5.52 5.34
CA ALA A 42 2.12 4.89 6.64
C ALA A 42 2.83 5.82 7.62
N THR A 43 3.79 6.60 7.16
CA THR A 43 4.43 7.64 7.98
C THR A 43 3.43 8.72 8.39
N ALA A 44 2.51 9.09 7.50
CA ALA A 44 1.42 10.01 7.82
C ALA A 44 0.47 9.44 8.87
N HIS A 45 0.03 8.19 8.70
CA HIS A 45 -0.83 7.48 9.65
C HIS A 45 -0.19 7.40 11.04
N GLU A 46 1.08 6.99 11.11
CA GLU A 46 1.83 6.92 12.37
C GLU A 46 1.91 8.30 13.05
N SER A 47 2.18 9.35 12.27
CA SER A 47 2.25 10.72 12.80
C SER A 47 0.89 11.21 13.30
N PHE A 48 -0.20 10.88 12.58
CA PHE A 48 -1.56 11.21 12.97
C PHE A 48 -1.93 10.53 14.31
N VAL A 49 -1.63 9.24 14.46
CA VAL A 49 -1.86 8.49 15.71
C VAL A 49 -1.06 9.07 16.87
N LYS A 50 0.16 9.52 16.61
CA LYS A 50 1.02 10.24 17.58
C LYS A 50 0.58 11.69 17.84
N LYS A 51 -0.52 12.13 17.22
CA LYS A 51 -1.09 13.48 17.30
C LYS A 51 -0.20 14.59 16.69
N ASP A 52 0.78 14.22 15.89
CA ASP A 52 1.59 15.16 15.11
C ASP A 52 0.89 15.47 13.78
N MET A 53 -0.11 16.35 13.85
CA MET A 53 -0.96 16.71 12.70
C MET A 53 -0.19 17.47 11.62
N GLY A 54 0.83 18.23 12.01
CA GLY A 54 1.70 18.94 11.07
C GLY A 54 2.46 17.94 10.20
N LYS A 55 3.18 17.01 10.84
CA LYS A 55 3.91 15.97 10.12
C LYS A 55 3.00 15.04 9.34
N ALA A 56 1.84 14.67 9.90
CA ALA A 56 0.86 13.85 9.19
C ALA A 56 0.39 14.53 7.90
N ALA A 57 0.02 15.81 7.95
CA ALA A 57 -0.38 16.58 6.78
C ALA A 57 0.74 16.71 5.73
N ASP A 58 1.98 16.96 6.18
CA ASP A 58 3.14 17.08 5.28
C ASP A 58 3.42 15.76 4.54
N GLN A 59 3.32 14.62 5.24
CA GLN A 59 3.49 13.31 4.61
C GLN A 59 2.34 12.99 3.65
N ILE A 60 1.09 13.32 4.00
CA ILE A 60 -0.03 13.19 3.06
C ILE A 60 0.20 14.05 1.80
N GLY A 61 0.76 15.25 1.95
CA GLY A 61 1.15 16.11 0.83
C GLY A 61 2.19 15.45 -0.08
N LYS A 62 3.24 14.85 0.49
CA LYS A 62 4.25 14.10 -0.29
C LYS A 62 3.65 12.90 -1.03
N ALA A 63 2.76 12.15 -0.38
CA ALA A 63 2.04 11.04 -1.03
C ALA A 63 1.16 11.56 -2.17
N ALA A 64 0.48 12.70 -1.98
CA ALA A 64 -0.35 13.33 -3.00
C ALA A 64 0.48 13.72 -4.24
N ASP A 65 1.66 14.29 -4.04
CA ASP A 65 2.54 14.70 -5.13
C ASP A 65 3.10 13.49 -5.87
N TYR A 66 3.52 12.44 -5.15
CA TYR A 66 3.92 11.17 -5.75
C TYR A 66 2.81 10.58 -6.65
N VAL A 67 1.57 10.53 -6.14
CA VAL A 67 0.43 10.00 -6.90
C VAL A 67 0.19 10.84 -8.16
N LYS A 68 0.24 12.17 -8.08
CA LYS A 68 0.11 13.06 -9.25
C LYS A 68 1.24 12.84 -10.27
N GLU A 69 2.46 12.56 -9.83
CA GLU A 69 3.56 12.21 -10.72
C GLU A 69 3.33 10.87 -11.44
N GLU A 70 2.77 9.87 -10.76
CA GLU A 70 2.42 8.59 -11.39
C GLU A 70 1.38 8.77 -12.51
N ALA A 71 0.53 9.81 -12.47
CA ALA A 71 -0.37 10.14 -13.57
C ALA A 71 0.36 10.43 -14.90
N GLY A 72 1.63 10.85 -14.83
CA GLY A 72 2.49 11.02 -16.02
C GLY A 72 2.94 9.71 -16.65
N LYS A 73 2.91 8.61 -15.88
CA LYS A 73 3.53 7.31 -16.23
C LYS A 73 2.51 6.23 -16.58
N VAL A 74 1.26 6.40 -16.19
CA VAL A 74 0.16 5.48 -16.51
C VAL A 74 -0.45 5.75 -17.90
N ALA A 75 -1.31 4.83 -18.30
CA ALA A 75 -2.10 4.83 -19.52
C ALA A 75 -2.86 6.15 -19.69
N LYS A 76 -3.01 6.64 -20.93
CA LYS A 76 -3.66 7.93 -21.20
C LYS A 76 -5.06 7.98 -20.62
N GLY A 77 -5.81 6.89 -20.73
CA GLY A 77 -7.17 6.77 -20.18
C GLY A 77 -7.26 6.75 -18.66
N SER A 78 -6.16 6.56 -17.94
CA SER A 78 -6.12 6.46 -16.47
C SER A 78 -5.58 7.72 -15.79
N LYS A 79 -4.95 8.64 -16.55
CA LYS A 79 -4.26 9.82 -15.97
C LYS A 79 -5.17 10.68 -15.11
N GLU A 80 -6.40 10.89 -15.54
CA GLU A 80 -7.36 11.74 -14.83
C GLU A 80 -7.80 11.12 -13.49
N GLY A 81 -8.01 9.80 -13.44
CA GLY A 81 -8.34 9.09 -12.21
C GLY A 81 -7.21 9.20 -11.18
N VAL A 82 -5.96 8.99 -11.62
CA VAL A 82 -4.79 9.12 -10.76
C VAL A 82 -4.60 10.57 -10.26
N LYS A 83 -4.80 11.58 -11.12
CA LYS A 83 -4.75 12.99 -10.69
C LYS A 83 -5.79 13.28 -9.60
N LYS A 84 -7.03 12.83 -9.79
CA LYS A 84 -8.10 12.99 -8.79
C LYS A 84 -7.76 12.31 -7.47
N ALA A 85 -7.22 11.09 -7.50
CA ALA A 85 -6.74 10.43 -6.29
C ALA A 85 -5.66 11.25 -5.56
N GLY A 86 -4.71 11.84 -6.29
CA GLY A 86 -3.72 12.75 -5.72
C GLY A 86 -4.33 14.06 -5.17
N GLU A 87 -5.35 14.61 -5.80
CA GLU A 87 -6.09 15.77 -5.28
C GLU A 87 -6.87 15.44 -4.00
N GLU A 88 -7.48 14.27 -3.93
CA GLU A 88 -8.18 13.77 -2.74
C GLU A 88 -7.24 13.61 -1.55
N LEU A 89 -6.03 13.07 -1.76
CA LEU A 89 -4.97 13.09 -0.74
C LEU A 89 -4.62 14.51 -0.32
N GLY A 90 -4.43 15.42 -1.27
CA GLY A 90 -4.13 16.83 -0.96
C GLY A 90 -5.20 17.46 -0.06
N LYS A 91 -6.49 17.20 -0.36
CA LYS A 91 -7.62 17.65 0.47
C LYS A 91 -7.61 17.00 1.85
N LEU A 92 -7.30 15.70 1.94
CA LEU A 92 -7.15 14.99 3.20
C LEU A 92 -6.05 15.64 4.07
N GLY A 93 -4.88 15.92 3.51
CA GLY A 93 -3.76 16.55 4.23
C GLY A 93 -4.14 17.93 4.76
N GLN A 94 -4.86 18.73 3.98
CA GLN A 94 -5.42 20.01 4.45
C GLN A 94 -6.46 19.80 5.57
N GLY A 95 -7.29 18.77 5.47
CA GLY A 95 -8.24 18.37 6.50
C GLY A 95 -7.55 17.98 7.81
N VAL A 96 -6.47 17.21 7.75
CA VAL A 96 -5.64 16.86 8.92
C VAL A 96 -5.06 18.12 9.56
N LYS A 97 -4.45 19.02 8.76
CA LYS A 97 -3.86 20.28 9.28
C LYS A 97 -4.89 21.18 9.96
N LYS A 98 -6.13 21.20 9.47
CA LYS A 98 -7.25 21.98 10.04
C LYS A 98 -7.98 21.25 11.16
N GLY A 99 -7.57 20.03 11.52
CA GLY A 99 -8.26 19.20 12.51
C GLY A 99 -9.66 18.76 12.08
N ALA A 100 -9.98 18.79 10.79
CA ALA A 100 -11.25 18.33 10.24
C ALA A 100 -11.34 16.79 10.24
N VAL A 101 -10.21 16.11 10.05
CA VAL A 101 -10.11 14.65 10.14
C VAL A 101 -10.04 14.22 11.60
N LYS A 102 -10.94 13.32 12.01
CA LYS A 102 -11.13 12.98 13.43
C LYS A 102 -10.58 11.61 13.81
N SER A 103 -10.31 10.76 12.83
CA SER A 103 -9.89 9.38 13.05
C SER A 103 -8.85 8.90 12.06
N ALA A 104 -8.05 7.93 12.47
CA ALA A 104 -7.13 7.23 11.58
C ALA A 104 -7.88 6.42 10.50
N ASP A 105 -9.12 6.02 10.78
CA ASP A 105 -9.97 5.32 9.82
C ASP A 105 -10.35 6.16 8.61
N GLU A 106 -10.45 7.48 8.76
CA GLU A 106 -10.63 8.39 7.62
C GLU A 106 -9.39 8.41 6.71
N LEU A 107 -8.18 8.42 7.29
CA LEU A 107 -6.94 8.27 6.52
C LEU A 107 -6.95 6.94 5.77
N ASN A 108 -7.24 5.86 6.49
CA ASN A 108 -7.24 4.49 5.97
C ASN A 108 -8.17 4.33 4.77
N LYS A 109 -9.38 4.88 4.84
CA LYS A 109 -10.34 4.86 3.73
C LYS A 109 -9.82 5.60 2.51
N THR A 110 -9.25 6.80 2.68
CA THR A 110 -8.70 7.55 1.55
C THR A 110 -7.46 6.87 0.96
N PHE A 111 -6.55 6.38 1.79
CA PHE A 111 -5.35 5.67 1.32
C PHE A 111 -5.73 4.41 0.52
N GLY A 112 -6.69 3.63 1.02
CA GLY A 112 -7.19 2.45 0.31
C GLY A 112 -7.82 2.78 -1.05
N LYS A 113 -8.56 3.90 -1.15
CA LYS A 113 -9.13 4.36 -2.43
C LYS A 113 -8.08 4.83 -3.42
N VAL A 114 -7.05 5.52 -2.94
CA VAL A 114 -5.94 5.98 -3.78
C VAL A 114 -5.18 4.81 -4.38
N ASP A 115 -4.83 3.83 -3.54
CA ASP A 115 -4.13 2.64 -4.00
C ASP A 115 -5.00 1.79 -4.93
N HIS A 116 -6.30 1.72 -4.69
CA HIS A 116 -7.21 1.04 -5.62
C HIS A 116 -7.21 1.71 -6.99
N GLU A 117 -7.23 3.05 -7.04
CA GLU A 117 -7.17 3.79 -8.29
C GLU A 117 -5.80 3.64 -8.98
N LEU A 118 -4.69 3.63 -8.23
CA LEU A 118 -3.37 3.31 -8.77
C LEU A 118 -3.33 1.88 -9.32
N ALA A 119 -3.90 0.91 -8.63
CA ALA A 119 -3.95 -0.48 -9.06
C ALA A 119 -4.69 -0.60 -10.39
N LYS A 120 -5.88 0.03 -10.51
CA LYS A 120 -6.63 0.12 -11.77
C LYS A 120 -5.82 0.77 -12.88
N ALA A 121 -5.18 1.89 -12.58
CA ALA A 121 -4.43 2.66 -13.57
C ALA A 121 -3.26 1.86 -14.15
N TRP A 122 -2.47 1.23 -13.27
CA TRP A 122 -1.32 0.41 -13.65
C TRP A 122 -1.72 -0.89 -14.32
N HIS A 123 -2.84 -1.49 -13.92
CA HIS A 123 -3.39 -2.67 -14.59
C HIS A 123 -3.79 -2.36 -16.03
N LYS A 124 -4.46 -1.22 -16.26
CA LYS A 124 -4.75 -0.73 -17.61
C LYS A 124 -3.47 -0.41 -18.41
N THR A 125 -2.44 0.12 -17.76
CA THR A 125 -1.13 0.31 -18.42
C THR A 125 -0.49 -1.00 -18.83
N ALA A 126 -0.61 -2.05 -18.00
CA ALA A 126 -0.14 -3.38 -18.35
C ALA A 126 -0.92 -3.97 -19.54
N ASP A 127 -2.22 -3.68 -19.62
CA ASP A 127 -3.08 -4.07 -20.74
C ASP A 127 -2.63 -3.43 -22.06
N GLU A 128 -2.52 -2.10 -22.10
CA GLU A 128 -2.08 -1.36 -23.29
C GLU A 128 -0.65 -1.75 -23.72
N ALA A 129 0.25 -2.02 -22.76
CA ALA A 129 1.58 -2.54 -23.05
C ALA A 129 1.52 -3.92 -23.71
N LYS A 130 0.70 -4.83 -23.18
CA LYS A 130 0.50 -6.17 -23.72
C LYS A 130 -0.11 -6.14 -25.12
N GLU A 131 -1.15 -5.33 -25.34
CA GLU A 131 -1.80 -5.17 -26.65
C GLU A 131 -0.84 -4.64 -27.71
N SER A 132 0.12 -3.80 -27.31
CA SER A 132 1.18 -3.28 -28.19
C SER A 132 2.41 -4.18 -28.30
N GLY A 133 2.37 -5.40 -27.75
CA GLY A 133 3.48 -6.35 -27.79
C GLY A 133 4.70 -5.96 -26.96
N LYS A 134 4.53 -5.03 -26.01
CA LYS A 134 5.58 -4.54 -25.10
C LYS A 134 5.58 -5.32 -23.79
N ASP A 135 6.69 -5.22 -23.08
CA ASP A 135 6.81 -5.77 -21.72
C ASP A 135 5.87 -5.01 -20.76
N SER A 136 4.96 -5.75 -20.12
CA SER A 136 3.98 -5.22 -19.16
C SER A 136 4.33 -5.53 -17.70
N SER A 137 5.48 -6.18 -17.45
CA SER A 137 5.85 -6.69 -16.12
C SER A 137 5.97 -5.59 -15.06
N ASP A 138 6.59 -4.46 -15.39
CA ASP A 138 6.72 -3.32 -14.46
C ASP A 138 5.37 -2.71 -14.11
N ALA A 139 4.49 -2.53 -15.10
CA ALA A 139 3.15 -2.02 -14.89
C ALA A 139 2.32 -3.00 -14.02
N LEU A 140 2.42 -4.30 -14.30
CA LEU A 140 1.74 -5.32 -13.53
C LEU A 140 2.25 -5.40 -12.08
N LYS A 141 3.56 -5.17 -11.88
CA LYS A 141 4.16 -5.10 -10.54
C LYS A 141 3.64 -3.92 -9.73
N LYS A 142 3.51 -2.76 -10.35
CA LYS A 142 2.91 -1.59 -9.70
C LYS A 142 1.43 -1.82 -9.41
N ALA A 143 0.70 -2.42 -10.34
CA ALA A 143 -0.70 -2.78 -10.12
C ALA A 143 -0.86 -3.73 -8.93
N GLY A 144 -0.03 -4.77 -8.84
CA GLY A 144 -0.05 -5.72 -7.73
C GLY A 144 0.35 -5.09 -6.39
N ALA A 145 1.36 -4.21 -6.38
CA ALA A 145 1.78 -3.49 -5.17
C ALA A 145 0.67 -2.56 -4.65
N SER A 146 0.06 -1.76 -5.54
CA SER A 146 -1.06 -0.90 -5.17
C SER A 146 -2.30 -1.70 -4.76
N LEU A 147 -2.58 -2.85 -5.40
CA LEU A 147 -3.68 -3.72 -4.97
C LEU A 147 -3.48 -4.24 -3.53
N GLU A 148 -2.25 -4.61 -3.18
CA GLU A 148 -1.90 -4.99 -1.82
C GLU A 148 -2.02 -3.82 -0.84
N GLY A 149 -1.55 -2.62 -1.21
CA GLY A 149 -1.71 -1.40 -0.44
C GLY A 149 -3.18 -1.12 -0.14
N ALA A 150 -4.02 -1.15 -1.17
CA ALA A 150 -5.47 -0.96 -1.05
C ALA A 150 -6.13 -1.98 -0.10
N ALA A 151 -5.74 -3.25 -0.20
CA ALA A 151 -6.23 -4.30 0.69
C ALA A 151 -5.81 -4.04 2.15
N LYS A 152 -4.52 -3.75 2.38
CA LYS A 152 -3.98 -3.41 3.70
C LYS A 152 -4.68 -2.19 4.29
N TRP A 153 -4.83 -1.10 3.54
CA TRP A 153 -5.43 0.15 4.01
C TRP A 153 -6.92 0.02 4.32
N SER A 154 -7.65 -0.76 3.52
CA SER A 154 -9.08 -0.97 3.74
C SER A 154 -9.39 -2.04 4.80
N GLY A 155 -8.40 -2.83 5.21
CA GLY A 155 -8.62 -3.98 6.10
C GLY A 155 -9.29 -5.16 5.41
N ASN A 156 -9.44 -5.12 4.08
CA ASN A 156 -9.99 -6.21 3.31
C ASN A 156 -8.89 -7.22 2.92
N GLN A 157 -9.24 -8.49 2.89
CA GLN A 157 -8.36 -9.53 2.36
C GLN A 157 -8.56 -9.69 0.84
N LEU A 158 -7.46 -9.91 0.13
CA LEU A 158 -7.49 -10.36 -1.26
C LEU A 158 -7.93 -11.82 -1.31
N LYS A 159 -8.71 -12.17 -2.34
CA LYS A 159 -9.00 -13.58 -2.65
C LYS A 159 -7.70 -14.31 -2.98
N GLU A 160 -7.65 -15.61 -2.73
CA GLU A 160 -6.46 -16.45 -2.90
C GLU A 160 -5.81 -16.30 -4.28
N GLY A 161 -6.62 -16.24 -5.36
CA GLY A 161 -6.14 -16.03 -6.73
C GLY A 161 -5.46 -14.67 -6.96
N ALA A 162 -6.03 -13.60 -6.41
CA ALA A 162 -5.46 -12.26 -6.47
C ALA A 162 -4.19 -12.16 -5.62
N GLN A 163 -4.21 -12.69 -4.39
CA GLN A 163 -3.05 -12.73 -3.50
C GLN A 163 -1.88 -13.50 -4.14
N SER A 164 -2.17 -14.68 -4.70
CA SER A 164 -1.17 -15.50 -5.40
C SER A 164 -0.55 -14.75 -6.59
N SER A 165 -1.35 -13.98 -7.33
CA SER A 165 -0.89 -13.19 -8.47
C SER A 165 0.00 -12.02 -8.03
N VAL A 166 -0.38 -11.30 -6.98
CA VAL A 166 0.45 -10.24 -6.37
C VAL A 166 1.80 -10.80 -5.93
N GLU A 167 1.81 -11.92 -5.21
CA GLU A 167 3.05 -12.55 -4.72
C GLU A 167 3.93 -13.06 -5.86
N ALA A 168 3.34 -13.62 -6.91
CA ALA A 168 4.08 -14.08 -8.07
C ALA A 168 4.78 -12.92 -8.80
N VAL A 169 4.08 -11.82 -9.04
CA VAL A 169 4.65 -10.64 -9.71
C VAL A 169 5.75 -9.98 -8.86
N LYS A 170 5.60 -9.96 -7.53
CA LYS A 170 6.68 -9.51 -6.62
C LYS A 170 7.94 -10.37 -6.75
N LYS A 171 7.78 -11.70 -6.80
CA LYS A 171 8.90 -12.64 -6.93
C LYS A 171 9.58 -12.51 -8.28
N VAL A 172 8.81 -12.42 -9.36
CA VAL A 172 9.35 -12.23 -10.70
C VAL A 172 10.08 -10.90 -10.82
N GLY A 173 9.57 -9.80 -10.26
CA GLY A 173 10.32 -8.54 -10.23
C GLY A 173 11.72 -8.67 -9.59
N LYS A 174 11.89 -9.55 -8.59
CA LYS A 174 13.21 -9.84 -7.99
C LYS A 174 14.06 -10.77 -8.87
N ALA A 175 13.44 -11.66 -9.63
CA ALA A 175 14.11 -12.61 -10.53
C ALA A 175 14.50 -11.99 -11.87
N THR A 176 13.70 -11.07 -12.43
CA THR A 176 14.02 -10.26 -13.62
C THR A 176 15.24 -9.38 -13.38
N ALA A 177 15.38 -8.81 -12.18
CA ALA A 177 16.62 -8.12 -11.77
C ALA A 177 17.86 -9.04 -11.80
N LYS A 178 17.66 -10.36 -11.82
CA LYS A 178 18.69 -11.40 -11.96
C LYS A 178 18.69 -12.07 -13.35
N GLY A 179 17.96 -11.51 -14.32
CA GLY A 179 17.92 -11.99 -15.72
C GLY A 179 16.88 -13.07 -16.04
N VAL A 180 16.04 -13.49 -15.08
CA VAL A 180 15.01 -14.52 -15.30
C VAL A 180 13.69 -13.87 -15.71
N LYS A 181 13.15 -14.25 -16.88
CA LYS A 181 11.84 -13.77 -17.36
C LYS A 181 10.76 -14.82 -17.15
N ALA A 182 9.55 -14.37 -16.81
CA ALA A 182 8.38 -15.23 -16.71
C ALA A 182 7.84 -15.61 -18.10
N GLY A 183 7.16 -16.76 -18.18
CA GLY A 183 6.45 -17.18 -19.40
C GLY A 183 5.17 -16.37 -19.64
N THR A 184 4.79 -16.19 -20.91
CA THR A 184 3.60 -15.41 -21.31
C THR A 184 2.30 -15.92 -20.67
N GLU A 185 2.17 -17.24 -20.50
CA GLU A 185 0.99 -17.85 -19.88
C GLU A 185 0.87 -17.50 -18.38
N GLU A 186 1.98 -17.52 -17.66
CA GLU A 186 2.02 -17.14 -16.24
C GLU A 186 1.69 -15.66 -16.06
N VAL A 187 2.27 -14.79 -16.89
CA VAL A 187 1.98 -13.36 -16.87
C VAL A 187 0.49 -13.09 -17.13
N ASN A 188 -0.12 -13.82 -18.08
CA ASN A 188 -1.56 -13.71 -18.33
C ASN A 188 -2.41 -14.15 -17.14
N LYS A 189 -2.02 -15.20 -16.42
CA LYS A 189 -2.70 -15.64 -15.20
C LYS A 189 -2.61 -14.57 -14.11
N TRP A 190 -1.43 -13.99 -13.88
CA TRP A 190 -1.25 -12.95 -12.88
C TRP A 190 -2.02 -11.68 -13.24
N TYR A 191 -2.02 -11.30 -14.52
CA TYR A 191 -2.81 -10.18 -15.02
C TYR A 191 -4.29 -10.35 -14.72
N LYS A 192 -4.87 -11.53 -14.98
CA LYS A 192 -6.27 -11.84 -14.66
C LYS A 192 -6.52 -11.79 -13.16
N GLY A 193 -5.69 -12.46 -12.35
CA GLY A 193 -5.86 -12.52 -10.91
C GLY A 193 -5.75 -11.14 -10.23
N ILE A 194 -4.85 -10.27 -10.71
CA ILE A 194 -4.77 -8.88 -10.24
C ILE A 194 -6.02 -8.09 -10.67
N GLY A 195 -6.48 -8.24 -11.92
CA GLY A 195 -7.70 -7.59 -12.40
C GLY A 195 -8.94 -7.98 -11.58
N GLU A 196 -9.14 -9.27 -11.33
CA GLU A 196 -10.22 -9.79 -10.48
C GLU A 196 -10.11 -9.26 -9.04
N GLY A 197 -8.89 -9.19 -8.50
CA GLY A 197 -8.64 -8.62 -7.17
C GLY A 197 -8.99 -7.14 -7.08
N ILE A 198 -8.66 -6.35 -8.11
CA ILE A 198 -9.01 -4.94 -8.23
C ILE A 198 -10.53 -4.77 -8.25
N GLU A 199 -11.24 -5.54 -9.07
CA GLU A 199 -12.71 -5.48 -9.12
C GLU A 199 -13.36 -5.89 -7.79
N ASP A 200 -12.85 -6.97 -7.18
CA ASP A 200 -13.38 -7.47 -5.91
C ASP A 200 -13.18 -6.50 -4.76
N LEU A 201 -12.00 -5.91 -4.67
CA LEU A 201 -11.71 -4.92 -3.65
C LEU A 201 -12.50 -3.64 -3.89
N GLY A 202 -12.65 -3.21 -5.14
CA GLY A 202 -13.42 -2.01 -5.49
C GLY A 202 -14.89 -2.08 -5.07
N ARG A 203 -15.48 -3.27 -4.98
CA ARG A 203 -16.84 -3.48 -4.46
C ARG A 203 -16.94 -3.34 -2.93
N LYS A 204 -15.81 -3.33 -2.21
CA LYS A 204 -15.73 -3.28 -0.74
C LYS A 204 -15.24 -1.94 -0.19
N LEU A 205 -14.84 -1.00 -1.06
CA LEU A 205 -14.32 0.34 -0.73
C LEU A 205 -15.42 1.41 -0.81
#